data_AF-A0A7V1ZVG1-F1
#
_entry.id   AF-A0A7V1ZVG1-F1
#
_cell.length_a   1.000
_cell.length_b   1.000
_cell.length_c   1.000
_cell.angle_alpha   90.00
_cell.angle_beta   90.00
_cell.angle_gamma   90.00
#
_symmetry.space_group_name_H-M   'P 1'
#
loop_
_entity.id
_entity.type
_entity.pdbx_description
1 polymer ?
#
loop_
_entity_poly.entity_id
_entity_poly.type
_entity_poly.pdbx_seq_one_letter_code
_entity_poly.pdbx_strand_id
1 'polypeptide(L)' 'MTKHNDEIRIDGVRYKGARPMKVYRDSSGNTWLCDKDIDQALGFAEQGCWNEAYMPFDRNF' A
#
# COMPACT_ATOMS: atom_id res chain seq x y z
N MET A 1 -9.58 -6.13 50.84
CA MET A 1 -8.61 -5.99 49.72
C MET A 1 -9.37 -6.21 48.43
N THR A 2 -9.95 -5.15 47.87
CA THR A 2 -10.75 -5.24 46.63
C THR A 2 -9.79 -4.97 45.48
N LYS A 3 -9.54 -5.98 44.63
CA LYS A 3 -8.73 -5.83 43.43
C LYS A 3 -9.54 -5.00 42.43
N HIS A 4 -9.09 -3.78 42.15
CA HIS A 4 -9.59 -3.01 41.01
C HIS A 4 -9.09 -3.70 39.74
N ASN A 5 -10.00 -4.36 39.02
CA ASN A 5 -9.80 -4.77 37.64
C ASN A 5 -9.96 -3.52 36.78
N ASP A 6 -8.86 -2.80 36.56
CA ASP A 6 -8.82 -1.76 35.53
C ASP A 6 -8.79 -2.45 34.17
N GLU A 7 -9.98 -2.67 33.60
CA GLU A 7 -10.13 -2.99 32.18
C GLU A 7 -9.66 -1.78 31.35
N ILE A 8 -8.41 -1.81 30.89
CA ILE A 8 -7.94 -0.88 29.86
C ILE A 8 -8.63 -1.25 28.54
N ARG A 9 -9.78 -0.63 28.25
CA ARG A 9 -10.38 -0.66 26.92
C ARG A 9 -9.62 0.30 26.02
N ILE A 10 -8.64 -0.22 25.30
CA ILE A 10 -8.18 0.45 24.08
C ILE A 10 -9.24 0.13 23.03
N ASP A 11 -10.12 1.09 22.77
CA ASP A 11 -11.02 1.03 21.61
C ASP A 11 -10.15 1.04 20.35
N GLY A 12 -9.72 -0.15 19.95
CA GLY A 12 -8.84 -0.37 18.82
C GLY A 12 -9.55 0.04 17.55
N VAL A 13 -9.25 1.25 17.07
CA VAL A 13 -9.69 1.71 15.75
C VAL A 13 -9.17 0.71 14.72
N ARG A 14 -10.06 -0.13 14.20
CA ARG A 14 -9.74 -1.01 13.07
C ARG A 14 -9.72 -0.15 11.81
N TYR A 15 -8.52 0.17 11.35
CA TYR A 15 -8.34 0.70 10.00
C TYR A 15 -8.69 -0.40 9.00
N LYS A 16 -9.43 -0.04 7.94
CA LYS A 16 -9.54 -0.92 6.78
C LYS A 16 -8.12 -1.16 6.28
N GLY A 17 -7.79 -2.42 5.97
CA GLY A 17 -6.52 -2.74 5.33
C GLY A 17 -6.33 -1.87 4.10
N ALA A 18 -5.08 -1.47 3.83
CA ALA A 18 -4.76 -0.74 2.61
C ALA A 18 -5.31 -1.50 1.38
N ARG A 19 -5.61 -0.75 0.31
CA ARG A 19 -6.01 -1.37 -0.95
C ARG A 19 -4.94 -2.40 -1.36
N PRO A 20 -5.32 -3.61 -1.82
CA PRO A 20 -4.33 -4.60 -2.21
C PRO A 20 -3.54 -4.11 -3.42
N MET A 21 -2.21 -4.08 -3.30
CA MET A 21 -1.32 -3.59 -4.35
C MET A 21 -0.44 -4.71 -4.91
N LYS A 22 0.03 -4.52 -6.15
CA LYS A 22 0.96 -5.41 -6.83
C LYS A 22 1.99 -4.61 -7.61
N VAL A 23 3.20 -5.15 -7.68
CA VAL A 23 4.30 -4.60 -8.47
C VAL A 23 4.26 -5.20 -9.89
N TYR A 24 4.36 -4.33 -10.88
CA TYR A 24 4.46 -4.65 -12.31
C TYR A 24 5.74 -4.06 -12.89
N ARG A 25 6.23 -4.66 -13.97
CA ARG A 25 7.39 -4.15 -14.72
C ARG A 25 7.00 -3.93 -16.16
N ASP A 26 7.21 -2.72 -16.66
CA ASP A 26 6.92 -2.40 -18.06
C ASP A 26 8.03 -2.91 -19.00
N SER A 27 7.79 -2.78 -20.31
CA SER A 27 8.75 -3.18 -21.35
C SER A 27 10.05 -2.36 -21.36
N SER A 28 10.03 -1.17 -20.79
CA SER A 28 11.21 -0.31 -20.63
C SER A 28 12.01 -0.66 -19.38
N GLY A 29 11.53 -1.59 -18.56
CA GLY A 29 12.18 -2.07 -17.36
C GLY A 29 11.86 -1.28 -16.10
N ASN A 30 10.94 -0.30 -16.15
CA ASN A 30 10.53 0.46 -14.97
C ASN A 30 9.55 -0.34 -14.11
N THR A 31 9.66 -0.14 -12.81
CA THR A 31 8.80 -0.76 -11.81
C THR A 31 7.64 0.16 -11.45
N TRP A 32 6.45 -0.43 -11.42
CA TRP A 32 5.19 0.23 -11.12
C TRP A 32 4.49 -0.46 -9.95
N LEU A 33 4.08 0.31 -8.95
CA LEU A 33 3.22 -0.14 -7.86
C LEU A 33 1.78 0.28 -8.16
N CYS A 34 0.92 -0.70 -8.37
CA CYS A 34 -0.46 -0.50 -8.80
C CYS A 34 -1.43 -1.18 -7.83
N ASP A 35 -2.71 -0.80 -7.89
CA ASP A 35 -3.77 -1.64 -7.33
C ASP A 35 -3.77 -3.03 -8.00
N LYS A 36 -4.19 -4.07 -7.28
CA LYS A 36 -4.09 -5.47 -7.77
C LYS A 36 -4.93 -5.75 -9.02
N ASP A 37 -5.96 -4.94 -9.27
CA ASP A 37 -7.04 -5.14 -10.23
C ASP A 37 -6.99 -4.18 -11.43
N ILE A 38 -5.81 -3.58 -11.67
CA ILE A 38 -5.56 -2.79 -12.88
C ILE A 38 -5.66 -3.63 -14.15
N ASP A 39 -5.99 -2.96 -15.26
CA ASP A 39 -5.92 -3.52 -16.60
C ASP A 39 -4.50 -3.37 -17.16
N GLN A 40 -3.80 -4.49 -17.36
CA GLN A 40 -2.44 -4.50 -17.90
C GLN A 40 -2.38 -4.18 -19.40
N ALA A 41 -3.53 -4.11 -20.10
CA ALA A 41 -3.60 -3.65 -21.49
C ALA A 41 -3.62 -2.11 -21.59
N LEU A 42 -3.89 -1.40 -20.49
CA LEU A 42 -3.88 0.06 -20.43
C LEU A 42 -2.57 0.59 -19.84
N GLY A 43 -2.28 1.87 -20.05
CA GLY A 43 -1.11 2.51 -19.46
C GLY A 43 -1.16 2.52 -17.93
N PHE A 44 -0.05 2.19 -17.27
CA PHE A 44 0.04 2.20 -15.81
C PHE A 44 -0.09 3.61 -15.21
N ALA A 45 0.48 4.62 -15.89
CA ALA A 45 0.35 6.02 -15.47
C ALA A 45 -1.10 6.50 -15.48
N GLU A 46 -1.87 6.13 -16.51
CA GLU A 46 -3.27 6.52 -16.68
C GLU A 46 -4.17 5.92 -15.59
N GLN A 47 -3.75 4.81 -15.00
CA GLN A 47 -4.43 4.11 -13.91
C GLN A 47 -3.96 4.56 -12.52
N GLY A 48 -3.12 5.60 -12.45
CA GLY A 48 -2.62 6.13 -11.19
C GLY A 48 -1.61 5.23 -10.48
N CYS A 49 -0.96 4.32 -11.22
CA CYS A 49 0.13 3.54 -10.66
C CYS A 49 1.33 4.43 -10.32
N TRP A 50 2.02 4.07 -9.25
CA TRP A 50 3.22 4.74 -8.82
C TRP A 50 4.44 4.20 -9.57
N ASN A 51 5.25 5.06 -10.17
CA ASN A 51 6.50 4.68 -10.84
C ASN A 51 7.73 4.99 -9.96
N GLU A 52 8.66 4.04 -9.89
CA GLU A 52 9.91 4.20 -9.13
C GLU A 52 10.79 5.38 -9.60
N ALA A 53 10.71 5.78 -10.87
CA ALA A 53 11.45 6.90 -11.43
C ALA A 53 11.03 8.25 -10.86
N TYR A 54 9.81 8.37 -10.31
CA TYR A 54 9.34 9.61 -9.67
C TYR A 54 9.59 9.63 -8.17
N MET A 55 9.48 8.47 -7.51
CA MET A 55 9.89 8.29 -6.12
C MET A 55 10.30 6.82 -5.95
N PRO A 56 11.57 6.56 -5.62
CA PRO A 56 12.07 5.21 -5.44
C PRO A 56 11.32 4.46 -4.33
N PHE A 57 11.21 3.14 -4.48
CA PHE A 57 10.65 2.27 -3.44
C PHE A 57 11.64 1.92 -2.33
N ASP A 58 12.91 2.32 -2.46
CA ASP A 58 13.94 2.08 -1.46
C ASP A 58 13.93 3.15 -0.36
N ARG A 59 14.35 2.77 0.84
CA ARG A 59 14.38 3.64 2.04
C ARG A 59 15.69 4.41 2.20
N ASN A 60 16.53 4.49 1.17
CA ASN A 60 17.83 5.15 1.26
C ASN A 60 17.68 6.61 0.82
N PHE A 61 17.42 7.49 1.79
CA PHE A 61 17.64 8.93 1.69
C PHE A 61 19.11 9.27 1.89
#